data_AF-A0A430AF51-F1
#
_entry.id   AF-A0A430AF51-F1
#
_cell.length_a   1.000
_cell.length_b   1.000
_cell.length_c   1.000
_cell.angle_alpha   90.00
_cell.angle_beta   90.00
_cell.angle_gamma   90.00
#
_symmetry.space_group_name_H-M   'P 1'
#
loop_
_entity.id
_entity.type
_entity.pdbx_description
1 polymer ?
#
loop_
_entity_poly.entity_id
_entity_poly.type
_entity_poly.pdbx_seq_one_letter_code
_entity_poly.pdbx_strand_id
1 'polypeptide(L)'
;MSEIPVNTDLKNKKEEKRQQNYYSKELIQQVLTLMKQEYGVRDYTLLSLIYQLGAAKGEIYPLVWSDIDFKNKMISLTYKLVKNKATGKYERVKRMKNSYRFRTTQ
;
A
#
# COMPACT_ATOMS: atom_id res chain seq x y z
N MET A 1 -34.25 -9.50 -16.41
CA MET A 1 -33.21 -9.65 -15.37
C MET A 1 -33.80 -9.13 -14.08
N SER A 2 -34.13 -10.00 -13.12
CA SER A 2 -34.59 -9.60 -11.79
C SER A 2 -33.40 -9.12 -10.96
N GLU A 3 -33.46 -7.89 -10.46
CA GLU A 3 -32.46 -7.37 -9.53
C GLU A 3 -32.53 -8.16 -8.22
N ILE A 4 -31.39 -8.70 -7.79
CA ILE A 4 -31.27 -9.37 -6.50
C ILE A 4 -31.41 -8.28 -5.41
N PRO A 5 -32.34 -8.41 -4.45
CA PRO A 5 -32.48 -7.42 -3.39
C PRO A 5 -31.21 -7.43 -2.52
N VAL A 6 -30.50 -6.31 -2.51
CA VAL A 6 -29.37 -6.09 -1.60
C VAL A 6 -29.93 -5.85 -0.20
N ASN A 7 -29.55 -6.71 0.75
CA ASN A 7 -29.87 -6.48 2.16
C ASN A 7 -29.01 -5.31 2.69
N THR A 8 -29.63 -4.14 2.79
CA THR A 8 -29.00 -2.87 3.18
C THR A 8 -28.37 -2.93 4.57
N ASP A 9 -28.99 -3.64 5.52
CA ASP A 9 -28.48 -3.76 6.89
C ASP A 9 -27.19 -4.57 6.95
N LEU A 10 -27.11 -5.66 6.17
CA LEU A 10 -25.89 -6.45 6.02
C LEU A 10 -24.76 -5.64 5.36
N LYS A 11 -25.09 -4.77 4.40
CA LYS A 11 -24.13 -3.86 3.77
C LYS A 11 -23.59 -2.85 4.78
N ASN A 12 -24.46 -2.19 5.53
CA ASN A 12 -24.08 -1.17 6.53
C ASN A 12 -23.22 -1.78 7.64
N LYS A 13 -23.61 -2.92 8.19
CA LYS A 13 -22.83 -3.64 9.23
C LYS A 13 -21.44 -4.06 8.73
N LYS A 14 -21.31 -4.36 7.44
CA LYS A 14 -20.01 -4.69 6.82
C LYS A 14 -19.16 -3.43 6.63
N GLU A 15 -19.76 -2.28 6.32
CA GLU A 15 -19.05 -1.01 6.21
C GLU A 15 -18.58 -0.49 7.57
N GLU A 16 -19.41 -0.56 8.61
CA GLU A 16 -19.04 -0.21 9.99
C GLU A 16 -17.83 -1.03 10.47
N LYS A 17 -17.85 -2.36 10.26
CA LYS A 17 -16.71 -3.23 10.56
C LYS A 17 -15.45 -2.86 9.78
N ARG A 18 -15.59 -2.33 8.56
CA ARG A 18 -14.43 -1.89 7.77
C ARG A 18 -13.87 -0.59 8.32
N GLN A 19 -14.72 0.36 8.73
CA GLN A 19 -14.28 1.64 9.30
C GLN A 19 -13.53 1.46 10.63
N GLN A 20 -13.96 0.51 11.46
CA GLN A 20 -13.27 0.17 12.72
C GLN A 20 -11.84 -0.37 12.51
N ASN A 21 -11.50 -0.86 11.32
CA ASN A 21 -10.20 -1.46 11.03
C ASN A 21 -9.15 -0.47 10.50
N TYR A 22 -9.48 0.83 10.40
CA TYR A 22 -8.53 1.84 9.95
C TYR A 22 -8.03 2.71 11.11
N TYR A 23 -6.73 3.03 11.06
CA TYR A 23 -6.14 4.01 11.97
C TYR A 23 -6.56 5.43 11.59
N SER A 24 -6.74 6.29 12.60
CA SER A 24 -7.03 7.71 12.37
C SER A 24 -5.82 8.43 11.76
N LYS A 25 -6.08 9.55 11.09
CA LYS A 25 -5.03 10.36 10.46
C LYS A 25 -4.04 10.90 11.50
N GLU A 26 -4.55 11.28 12.67
CA GLU A 26 -3.77 11.81 13.79
C GLU A 26 -2.80 10.76 14.32
N LEU A 27 -3.27 9.52 14.49
CA LEU A 27 -2.44 8.41 14.93
C LEU A 27 -1.35 8.08 13.90
N ILE A 28 -1.68 8.07 12.61
CA ILE A 28 -0.68 7.86 11.55
C ILE A 28 0.40 8.95 11.62
N GLN A 29 0.03 10.20 11.82
CA GLN A 29 0.99 11.31 11.94
C GLN A 29 1.90 11.17 13.16
N GLN A 30 1.34 10.76 14.30
CA GLN A 30 2.12 10.49 15.52
C GLN A 30 3.11 9.35 15.31
N VAL A 31 2.67 8.24 14.72
CA VAL A 31 3.52 7.08 14.42
C VAL A 31 4.64 7.47 13.45
N LEU A 32 4.34 8.22 12.38
CA LEU A 32 5.37 8.68 11.44
C LEU A 32 6.40 9.60 12.12
N THR A 33 5.97 10.45 13.04
CA THR A 33 6.88 11.33 13.81
C THR A 33 7.81 10.50 14.69
N LEU A 34 7.25 9.55 15.43
CA LEU A 34 8.02 8.61 16.27
C LEU A 34 9.02 7.80 15.44
N MET A 35 8.58 7.26 14.29
CA MET A 35 9.44 6.47 13.40
C MET A 35 10.64 7.28 12.91
N LYS A 36 10.44 8.55 12.60
CA LYS A 36 11.52 9.44 12.17
C LYS A 36 12.51 9.74 13.29
N GLN A 37 12.04 9.86 14.52
CA GLN A 37 12.86 10.16 15.70
C GLN A 37 13.65 8.95 16.19
N GLU A 38 13.01 7.79 16.28
CA GLU A 38 13.56 6.61 16.98
C GLU A 38 14.15 5.55 16.04
N TYR A 39 13.67 5.45 14.79
CA TYR A 39 14.04 4.37 13.85
C TYR A 39 14.75 4.89 12.58
N GLY A 40 14.82 6.21 12.42
CA GLY A 40 15.55 6.89 11.34
C GLY A 40 14.81 6.93 10.00
N VAL A 41 15.49 7.53 9.01
CA VAL A 41 14.87 7.90 7.72
C VAL A 41 14.37 6.68 6.93
N ARG A 42 15.06 5.53 7.01
CA ARG A 42 14.72 4.35 6.23
C ARG A 42 13.34 3.80 6.62
N ASP A 43 13.13 3.59 7.92
CA ASP A 43 11.90 2.99 8.42
C ASP A 43 10.74 3.99 8.37
N TYR A 44 11.03 5.27 8.62
CA TYR A 44 10.12 6.37 8.34
C TYR A 44 9.63 6.36 6.88
N THR A 45 10.54 6.31 5.91
CA THR A 45 10.19 6.33 4.47
C THR A 45 9.40 5.10 4.07
N LEU A 46 9.76 3.91 4.56
CA LEU A 46 8.98 2.69 4.28
C LEU A 46 7.54 2.84 4.77
N LEU A 47 7.35 3.32 6.00
CA LEU A 47 6.03 3.47 6.59
C LEU A 47 5.23 4.60 5.93
N SER A 48 5.88 5.73 5.61
CA SER A 48 5.23 6.85 4.94
C SER A 48 4.72 6.45 3.56
N LEU A 49 5.51 5.69 2.79
CA LEU A 49 5.09 5.17 1.49
C LEU A 49 3.92 4.19 1.61
N ILE A 50 3.90 3.33 2.62
CA ILE A 50 2.79 2.40 2.87
C ILE A 50 1.49 3.17 3.11
N TYR A 51 1.49 4.17 3.99
CA TYR A 51 0.28 4.92 4.32
C TYR A 51 -0.16 5.88 3.22
N GLN A 52 0.77 6.63 2.62
CA GLN A 52 0.46 7.63 1.60
C GLN A 52 0.01 6.98 0.29
N LEU A 53 0.63 5.86 -0.10
CA LEU A 53 0.22 5.14 -1.31
C LEU A 53 -0.86 4.11 -1.00
N GLY A 54 -1.03 3.64 0.24
CA GLY A 54 -1.85 2.45 0.51
C GLY A 54 -1.24 1.19 -0.13
N ALA A 55 0.09 1.13 -0.22
CA ALA A 55 0.84 0.03 -0.83
C ALA A 55 1.24 -1.00 0.22
N ALA A 56 1.24 -2.28 -0.14
CA ALA A 56 1.78 -3.29 0.75
C ALA A 56 3.31 -3.21 0.79
N LYS A 57 3.91 -3.61 1.92
CA LYS A 57 5.37 -3.71 2.11
C LYS A 57 6.07 -4.48 0.97
N GLY A 58 5.44 -5.53 0.45
CA GLY A 58 5.95 -6.31 -0.69
C GLY A 58 5.92 -5.58 -2.05
N GLU A 59 5.19 -4.47 -2.18
CA GLU A 59 5.18 -3.59 -3.36
C GLU A 59 6.17 -2.42 -3.22
N ILE A 60 6.51 -2.03 -1.98
CA ILE A 60 7.49 -0.96 -1.72
C ILE A 60 8.94 -1.48 -1.78
N TYR A 61 9.23 -2.64 -1.18
CA TYR A 61 10.58 -3.18 -1.19
C TYR A 61 11.26 -3.39 -2.56
N PRO A 62 10.55 -3.81 -3.63
CA PRO A 62 11.17 -4.02 -4.93
C PRO A 62 11.30 -2.73 -5.76
N LEU A 63 10.99 -1.55 -5.19
CA LEU A 63 11.16 -0.28 -5.90
C LEU A 63 12.63 -0.05 -6.26
N VAL A 64 12.85 0.38 -7.49
CA VAL A 64 14.15 0.86 -7.98
C VAL A 64 14.00 2.28 -8.54
N TRP A 65 15.11 2.97 -8.79
CA TRP A 65 15.09 4.36 -9.28
C TRP A 65 14.27 4.54 -10.56
N SER A 66 14.27 3.57 -11.48
CA SER A 66 13.47 3.63 -12.71
C SER A 66 11.96 3.57 -12.48
N ASP A 67 11.49 3.19 -11.28
CA ASP A 67 10.07 3.19 -10.94
C ASP A 67 9.59 4.55 -10.41
N ILE A 68 10.51 5.50 -10.16
CA ILE A 68 10.20 6.81 -9.55
C ILE A 68 10.40 7.91 -10.59
N ASP A 69 9.32 8.64 -10.87
CA ASP A 69 9.34 9.83 -11.70
C ASP A 69 9.21 11.06 -10.80
N PHE A 70 10.36 11.67 -10.47
CA PHE A 70 10.41 12.88 -9.65
C PHE A 70 9.80 14.10 -10.34
N LYS A 71 9.84 14.16 -11.67
CA LYS A 71 9.29 15.29 -12.44
C LYS A 71 7.77 15.32 -12.35
N ASN A 72 7.16 14.15 -12.51
CA ASN A 72 5.70 14.00 -12.46
C ASN A 72 5.17 13.63 -11.07
N LYS A 73 6.06 13.49 -10.06
CA LYS A 73 5.73 13.06 -8.69
C LYS A 73 4.95 11.72 -8.67
N MET A 74 5.41 10.77 -9.46
CA MET A 74 4.76 9.46 -9.62
C MET A 74 5.67 8.32 -9.18
N ILE A 75 5.07 7.30 -8.57
CA ILE A 75 5.73 6.03 -8.24
C ILE A 75 4.97 4.88 -8.90
N SER A 76 5.69 4.07 -9.68
CA SER A 76 5.14 2.95 -10.44
C SER A 76 5.21 1.63 -9.67
N LEU A 77 4.11 1.24 -9.01
CA LEU A 77 4.01 -0.01 -8.24
C LEU A 77 3.73 -1.24 -9.15
N THR A 78 4.66 -1.55 -10.04
CA THR A 78 4.51 -2.60 -11.07
C THR A 78 5.04 -3.97 -10.63
N TYR A 79 5.89 -4.00 -9.61
CA TYR A 79 6.60 -5.21 -9.18
C TYR A 79 6.27 -5.58 -7.73
N LYS A 80 6.45 -6.85 -7.40
CA LYS A 80 6.34 -7.39 -6.04
C LYS A 80 7.61 -8.15 -5.68
N LEU A 81 7.99 -8.08 -4.41
CA LEU A 81 9.04 -8.92 -3.85
C LEU A 81 8.42 -10.26 -3.42
N VAL A 82 8.87 -11.35 -4.03
CA VAL A 82 8.34 -12.70 -3.78
C VAL A 82 9.48 -13.60 -3.33
N LYS A 83 9.26 -14.40 -2.27
CA LYS A 83 10.23 -15.42 -1.86
C LYS A 83 10.07 -16.65 -2.75
N ASN A 84 11.10 -16.99 -3.50
CA ASN A 84 11.17 -18.24 -4.26
C ASN A 84 11.28 -19.40 -3.26
N LYS A 85 10.33 -20.35 -3.33
CA LYS A 85 10.25 -21.47 -2.39
C LYS A 85 11.38 -22.48 -2.57
N ALA A 86 11.89 -22.65 -3.79
CA ALA A 86 12.96 -23.60 -4.09
C ALA A 86 14.33 -23.05 -3.70
N THR A 87 14.60 -21.77 -3.98
CA THR A 87 15.91 -21.17 -3.73
C THR A 87 16.00 -20.43 -2.39
N GLY A 88 14.86 -20.14 -1.76
CA GLY A 88 14.77 -19.33 -0.55
C GLY A 88 15.04 -17.83 -0.77
N LYS A 89 15.40 -17.41 -1.98
CA LYS A 89 15.77 -16.03 -2.32
C LYS A 89 14.53 -15.17 -2.58
N TYR A 90 14.68 -13.86 -2.36
CA TYR A 90 13.67 -12.89 -2.74
C TYR A 90 13.90 -12.40 -4.16
N GLU A 91 12.85 -12.44 -4.97
CA GLU A 91 12.87 -12.10 -6.39
C GLU A 91 11.91 -10.94 -6.67
N ARG A 92 12.35 -10.02 -7.53
CA ARG A 92 11.54 -8.92 -8.05
C ARG A 92 10.71 -9.42 -9.22
N VAL A 93 9.43 -9.67 -8.99
CA VAL A 93 8.52 -10.26 -9.99
C VAL A 93 7.54 -9.21 -10.50
N LYS A 94 7.37 -9.13 -11.82
CA LYS A 94 6.38 -8.25 -12.45
C LYS A 94 4.99 -8.75 -12.10
N ARG A 95 4.12 -7.87 -11.61
CA ARG A 95 2.73 -8.26 -11.32
C ARG A 95 2.02 -8.66 -12.61
N MET A 96 1.24 -9.74 -12.59
CA MET A 96 0.26 -10.01 -13.64
C MET A 96 -0.67 -8.79 -13.79
N LYS A 97 -0.90 -8.40 -15.04
CA LYS A 97 -1.48 -7.13 -15.45
C LYS A 97 -3.00 -7.09 -15.18
N ASN A 98 -3.42 -7.10 -13.92
CA ASN A 98 -4.75 -6.59 -13.57
C ASN A 98 -4.65 -5.07 -13.53
N SER A 99 -5.51 -4.40 -14.32
CA SER A 99 -5.48 -3.00 -14.77
C SER A 99 -4.73 -2.01 -13.86
N TYR A 100 -3.91 -1.18 -14.49
CA TYR A 100 -2.96 -0.24 -13.90
C TYR A 100 -3.52 0.51 -12.68
N ARG A 101 -2.83 0.38 -11.53
CA ARG A 101 -3.02 1.28 -10.38
C ARG A 101 -1.86 2.26 -10.35
N PHE A 102 -2.02 3.40 -11.01
CA PHE A 102 -1.14 4.54 -10.81
C PHE A 102 -1.57 5.26 -9.53
N ARG A 103 -0.62 5.68 -8.69
CA ARG A 103 -0.90 6.41 -7.47
C ARG A 103 -0.13 7.72 -7.48
N THR A 104 -0.85 8.82 -7.33
CA THR A 104 -0.30 10.17 -7.27
C THR A 104 -0.05 10.54 -5.83
N THR A 105 1.10 11.14 -5.53
CA THR A 105 1.38 11.72 -4.22
C THR A 105 0.87 13.16 -4.22
N GLN A 106 -0.01 13.52 -3.27
CA GLN A 106 -0.48 14.90 -3.07
C GLN A 106 0.53 15.71 -2.26
#